data_AF-A0AAV4AIT9-F1
#
_entry.id   AF-A0AAV4AIT9-F1
#
_cell.length_a   1.000
_cell.length_b   1.000
_cell.length_c   1.000
_cell.angle_alpha   90.00
_cell.angle_beta   90.00
_cell.angle_gamma   90.00
#
_symmetry.space_group_name_H-M   'P 1'
#
loop_
_entity.id
_entity.type
_entity.pdbx_description
1 polymer ?
#
loop_
_entity_poly.entity_id
_entity_poly.type
_entity_poly.pdbx_seq_one_letter_code
_entity_poly.pdbx_strand_id
1 'polypeptide(L)'
;MLPLAIVLNILTYFGGDTSCKPECDPDGSHTVKIFETLLTPLGTGHKIFADRFYTTKVLIEHLLQKKQYYVVPSISTERDFQQNSKI
;
A
#
# COMPACT_ATOMS: atom_id res chain seq x y z
N MET A 1 20.71 20.77 2.84
CA MET A 1 21.09 19.38 3.16
C MET A 1 19.92 18.50 2.77
N LEU A 2 20.00 17.81 1.63
CA LEU A 2 18.95 16.89 1.20
C LEU A 2 18.99 15.66 2.12
N PRO A 3 17.84 15.15 2.59
CA PRO A 3 17.82 13.95 3.40
C PRO A 3 18.40 12.78 2.59
N LEU A 4 19.23 11.97 3.25
CA LEU A 4 19.81 10.77 2.65
C LEU A 4 18.67 9.77 2.41
N ALA A 5 18.40 9.44 1.14
CA ALA A 5 17.49 8.35 0.81
C ALA A 5 18.21 7.01 0.99
N ILE A 6 17.62 6.10 1.77
CA ILE A 6 18.15 4.77 2.01
C ILE A 6 17.15 3.75 1.46
N VAL A 7 17.63 2.82 0.65
CA VAL A 7 16.83 1.68 0.17
C VAL A 7 16.95 0.56 1.21
N LEU A 8 15.84 0.22 1.86
CA LEU A 8 15.80 -0.80 2.92
C LEU A 8 15.50 -2.21 2.40
N ASN A 9 14.71 -2.31 1.34
CA ASN A 9 14.32 -3.58 0.77
C ASN A 9 13.95 -3.41 -0.70
N ILE A 10 14.16 -4.46 -1.49
CA ILE A 10 13.82 -4.52 -2.92
C ILE A 10 13.15 -5.86 -3.16
N LEU A 11 11.92 -5.83 -3.67
CA LEU A 11 11.24 -7.02 -4.18
C LEU A 11 11.33 -7.01 -5.71
N THR A 12 12.06 -7.98 -6.27
CA THR A 12 12.23 -8.10 -7.72
C THR A 12 11.09 -8.93 -8.32
N TYR A 13 10.35 -8.35 -9.25
CA TYR A 13 9.26 -9.02 -9.95
C TYR A 13 9.77 -9.61 -11.27
N PHE A 14 9.65 -10.93 -11.43
CA PHE A 14 9.89 -11.62 -12.69
C PHE A 14 8.54 -12.05 -13.28
N GLY A 15 8.16 -11.47 -14.42
CA GLY A 15 6.95 -11.85 -15.17
C GLY A 15 5.63 -11.24 -14.67
N GLY A 16 4.54 -11.49 -15.43
CA GLY A 16 3.23 -10.87 -15.23
C GLY A 16 2.40 -11.40 -14.04
N ASP A 17 2.84 -12.48 -13.39
CA ASP A 17 2.10 -13.11 -12.27
C ASP A 17 2.47 -12.55 -10.90
N THR A 18 3.53 -11.74 -10.83
CA THR A 18 4.04 -11.17 -9.59
C THR A 18 3.84 -9.65 -9.51
N SER A 19 3.63 -8.97 -10.64
CA SER A 19 3.20 -7.56 -10.63
C SER A 19 1.79 -7.45 -10.03
N CYS A 20 1.59 -6.54 -9.08
CA CYS A 20 0.25 -6.16 -8.62
C CYS A 20 -0.60 -5.82 -9.85
N LYS A 21 -1.67 -6.56 -10.08
CA LYS A 21 -2.65 -6.30 -11.13
C LYS A 21 -3.99 -6.12 -10.42
N PRO A 22 -4.44 -4.88 -10.20
CA PRO A 22 -5.68 -4.60 -9.48
C PRO A 22 -6.87 -5.35 -10.08
N GLU A 23 -6.87 -5.49 -11.41
CA GLU A 23 -7.86 -6.22 -12.20
C GLU A 23 -7.77 -7.76 -12.08
N CYS A 24 -6.69 -8.30 -11.52
CA CYS A 24 -6.51 -9.71 -11.21
C CYS A 24 -6.40 -9.99 -9.69
N ASP A 25 -6.54 -8.97 -8.83
CA ASP A 25 -6.50 -9.07 -7.37
C ASP A 25 -7.73 -8.38 -6.76
N PRO A 26 -8.96 -8.87 -7.07
CA PRO A 26 -10.20 -8.25 -6.59
C PRO A 26 -10.28 -8.19 -5.06
N ASP A 27 -9.62 -9.13 -4.39
CA ASP A 27 -9.59 -9.22 -2.92
C ASP A 27 -8.41 -8.45 -2.30
N GLY A 28 -7.54 -7.80 -3.10
CA GLY A 28 -6.38 -7.03 -2.61
C GLY A 28 -5.30 -7.87 -1.90
N SER A 29 -5.40 -9.19 -1.98
CA SER A 29 -4.56 -10.17 -1.26
C SER A 29 -3.12 -10.18 -1.74
N HIS A 30 -2.89 -9.92 -3.03
CA HIS A 30 -1.56 -9.86 -3.61
C HIS A 30 -0.85 -8.59 -3.17
N THR A 31 -1.57 -7.48 -3.15
CA THR A 31 -1.08 -6.20 -2.65
C THR A 31 -0.61 -6.31 -1.19
N VAL A 32 -1.37 -6.99 -0.33
CA VAL A 32 -0.96 -7.23 1.06
C VAL A 32 0.36 -7.99 1.15
N LYS A 33 0.52 -9.09 0.40
CA LYS A 33 1.76 -9.90 0.41
C LYS A 33 3.00 -9.10 -0.01
N ILE A 34 2.83 -8.22 -1.00
CA ILE A 34 3.89 -7.32 -1.46
C ILE A 34 4.35 -6.42 -0.31
N PHE A 35 3.40 -5.78 0.38
CA PHE A 35 3.73 -4.88 1.49
C PHE A 35 4.25 -5.63 2.72
N GLU A 36 3.72 -6.81 3.04
CA GLU A 36 4.30 -7.66 4.10
C GLU A 36 5.76 -7.98 3.81
N THR A 37 6.08 -8.35 2.57
CA THR A 37 7.45 -8.69 2.16
C THR A 37 8.37 -7.47 2.22
N LEU A 38 7.94 -6.34 1.63
CA LEU A 38 8.75 -5.11 1.58
C LEU A 38 8.98 -4.52 2.96
N LEU A 39 7.97 -4.58 3.84
CA LEU A 39 8.01 -3.99 5.18
C LEU A 39 8.47 -4.98 6.26
N THR A 40 8.85 -6.21 5.91
CA THR A 40 9.42 -7.19 6.84
C THR A 40 10.56 -6.61 7.73
N PRO A 41 11.53 -5.81 7.21
CA PRO A 41 12.57 -5.24 8.05
C PRO A 41 12.12 -4.03 8.89
N LEU A 42 10.89 -3.55 8.70
CA LEU A 42 10.36 -2.36 9.37
C LEU A 42 9.51 -2.74 10.58
N GLY A 43 9.62 -1.93 11.63
CA GLY A 43 8.79 -2.05 12.82
C GLY A 43 7.40 -1.43 12.65
N THR A 44 6.79 -1.04 13.77
CA THR A 44 5.49 -0.35 13.81
C THR A 44 5.65 1.17 13.85
N GLY A 45 4.60 1.92 13.53
CA GLY A 45 4.54 3.38 13.69
C GLY A 45 5.07 4.18 12.50
N HIS A 46 5.44 3.52 11.41
CA HIS A 46 5.90 4.19 10.19
C HIS A 46 4.73 4.68 9.34
N LYS A 47 4.94 5.83 8.68
CA LYS A 47 4.05 6.33 7.63
C LYS A 47 4.48 5.75 6.29
N ILE A 48 3.56 5.10 5.61
CA ILE A 48 3.78 4.48 4.31
C ILE A 48 3.16 5.37 3.25
N PHE A 49 3.97 5.74 2.27
CA PHE A 49 3.56 6.48 1.09
C PHE A 49 3.66 5.53 -0.10
N ALA A 50 2.55 5.31 -0.79
CA ALA A 50 2.51 4.47 -1.97
C ALA A 50 1.60 5.08 -3.03
N ASP A 51 1.81 4.65 -4.27
CA ASP A 51 0.97 5.06 -5.40
C ASP A 51 -0.47 4.59 -5.21
N ARG A 52 -1.44 5.31 -5.79
CA ARG A 52 -2.86 4.96 -5.79
C ARG A 52 -3.13 3.54 -6.27
N PHE A 53 -2.26 3.01 -7.13
CA PHE A 53 -2.37 1.67 -7.68
C PHE A 53 -2.33 0.57 -6.61
N TYR A 54 -1.72 0.85 -5.45
CA TYR A 54 -1.66 -0.06 -4.31
C TYR A 54 -2.69 0.27 -3.22
N THR A 55 -3.49 1.32 -3.39
CA THR A 55 -4.47 1.74 -2.38
C THR A 55 -5.71 0.86 -2.47
N THR A 56 -5.74 -0.21 -1.68
CA THR A 56 -6.92 -1.07 -1.48
C THR A 56 -7.39 -1.01 -0.04
N LYS A 57 -8.70 -1.21 0.20
CA LYS A 57 -9.27 -1.25 1.57
C LYS A 57 -8.58 -2.33 2.42
N VAL A 58 -8.34 -3.50 1.83
CA VAL A 58 -7.71 -4.64 2.49
C VAL A 58 -6.27 -4.32 2.91
N LEU A 59 -5.49 -3.63 2.07
CA LEU A 59 -4.16 -3.16 2.46
C LEU A 59 -4.23 -2.17 3.63
N ILE A 60 -5.15 -1.20 3.58
CA ILE A 60 -5.28 -0.19 4.64
C ILE A 60 -5.61 -0.87 5.98
N GLU A 61 -6.60 -1.76 5.99
CA GLU A 61 -6.99 -2.51 7.19
C GLU A 61 -5.84 -3.35 7.73
N HIS A 62 -5.10 -4.03 6.85
CA HIS A 62 -3.92 -4.82 7.21
C HIS A 62 -2.84 -3.95 7.88
N LEU A 63 -2.50 -2.81 7.28
CA LEU A 63 -1.48 -1.90 7.81
C LEU A 63 -1.90 -1.28 9.15
N LEU A 64 -3.19 -0.94 9.31
CA LEU A 64 -3.72 -0.44 10.58
C LEU A 64 -3.62 -1.48 11.70
N GLN A 65 -3.90 -2.76 11.41
CA GLN A 65 -3.68 -3.86 12.36
C GLN A 65 -2.20 -3.98 12.77
N LYS A 66 -1.28 -3.74 11.83
CA LYS A 66 0.17 -3.71 12.08
C LYS A 66 0.65 -2.40 12.72
N LYS A 67 -0.25 -1.47 13.07
CA LYS A 67 0.06 -0.13 13.58
C LYS A 67 0.98 0.67 12.65
N GLN A 68 0.79 0.48 11.35
CA GLN A 68 1.44 1.25 10.28
C GLN A 68 0.40 2.21 9.66
N TYR A 69 0.82 3.43 9.34
CA TYR A 69 -0.09 4.48 8.89
C TYR A 69 0.04 4.66 7.38
N TYR A 70 -1.00 4.31 6.63
CA TYR A 70 -1.03 4.53 5.18
C TYR A 70 -1.45 5.96 4.86
N VAL A 71 -0.65 6.68 4.07
CA VAL A 71 -0.97 8.02 3.60
C VAL A 71 -1.45 7.92 2.16
N VAL A 72 -2.75 8.15 1.97
CA VAL A 72 -3.35 8.21 0.63
C VAL A 72 -3.03 9.57 0.01
N PRO A 73 -2.53 9.62 -1.25
CA PRO A 73 -2.43 10.89 -1.96
C PRO A 73 -3.82 11.53 -2.05
N SER A 74 -3.98 12.79 -1.63
CA SER A 74 -5.25 13.50 -1.76
C SER A 74 -5.60 13.66 -3.24
N ILE A 75 -6.56 12.87 -3.72
CA ILE A 75 -7.10 13.02 -5.07
C ILE A 75 -8.04 14.23 -5.05
N SER A 76 -7.76 15.25 -5.85
CA SER A 76 -8.65 16.39 -6.10
C SER A 76 -9.84 16.01 -7.00
N THR A 77 -10.47 14.86 -6.74
CA THR A 77 -11.76 14.50 -7.32
C THR A 77 -12.60 13.87 -6.21
N GLU A 78 -13.43 14.71 -5.59
CA GLU A 78 -14.30 14.46 -4.42
C GLU A 78 -15.33 13.32 -4.58
N ARG A 79 -15.29 12.51 -5.63
CA ARG A 79 -16.40 11.61 -5.98
C ARG A 79 -16.35 10.20 -5.36
N ASP A 80 -15.18 9.67 -5.01
CA ASP A 80 -15.10 8.27 -4.56
C ASP A 80 -15.08 8.10 -3.02
N PHE A 81 -14.75 9.15 -2.26
CA PHE A 81 -14.67 9.05 -0.80
C PHE A 81 -16.04 9.11 -0.11
N GLN A 82 -17.06 9.70 -0.75
CA GLN A 82 -18.40 9.82 -0.16
C GLN A 82 -19.23 8.53 -0.20
N GLN A 83 -18.82 7.52 -0.97
CA GLN A 83 -19.59 6.26 -1.05
C GLN A 83 -19.25 5.28 0.09
N ASN A 84 -18.06 5.40 0.70
CA ASN A 84 -17.59 4.49 1.76
C ASN A 84 -17.79 5.00 3.20
N SER A 85 -18.42 6.17 3.39
CA SER A 85 -18.74 6.74 4.72
C SER A 85 -20.22 6.57 5.11
N LYS A 86 -20.99 5.77 4.38
CA LYS A 86 -22.35 5.37 4.76
C LYS A 86 -22.40 3.87 5.06
N ILE A 87 -21.81 3.48 6.18
CA ILE A 87 -22.18 2.31 6.97
C ILE A 87 -22.20 2.76 8.43
#